data_AF-X1F5L2-F1
#
_entry.id   AF-X1F5L2-F1
#
_cell.length_a   1.000
_cell.length_b   1.000
_cell.length_c   1.000
_cell.angle_alpha   90.00
_cell.angle_beta   90.00
_cell.angle_gamma   90.00
#
_symmetry.space_group_name_H-M   'P 1'
#
loop_
_entity.id
_entity.type
_entity.pdbx_description
1 polymer ?
#
loop_
_entity_poly.entity_id
_entity_poly.type
_entity_poly.pdbx_seq_one_letter_code
_entity_poly.pdbx_strand_id
1 'polypeptide(L)'
;QAKFMVESEQWREAIKMFKKSKEISIKQGWSDWVRYNEEMISKCKEMKERQQQERERREKIERIMQVSSRIRLDTMRDILNLEPHVFNERLIDWAEEFGFEIDGDYLNINKDKVSDFIEKLDKQFSDWEQVEKDRIGKKKTQR
;
A
#
# COMPACT_ATOMS: atom_id res chain seq x y z
N GLN A 1 8.48 -7.96 8.62
CA GLN A 1 9.42 -6.84 8.87
C GLN A 1 10.68 -6.83 7.98
N ALA A 2 11.40 -7.95 7.80
CA ALA A 2 12.65 -7.96 7.01
C ALA A 2 12.48 -7.59 5.52
N LYS A 3 11.41 -8.05 4.87
CA LYS A 3 11.11 -7.76 3.44
C LYS A 3 10.95 -6.25 3.17
N PHE A 4 10.22 -5.53 4.02
CA PHE A 4 9.98 -4.08 3.88
C PHE A 4 11.22 -3.24 4.15
N MET A 5 12.06 -3.63 5.13
CA MET A 5 13.34 -2.94 5.35
C MET A 5 14.23 -3.04 4.11
N VAL A 6 14.23 -4.20 3.44
CA VAL A 6 14.95 -4.42 2.18
C VAL A 6 14.39 -3.55 1.05
N GLU A 7 13.07 -3.46 0.87
CA GLU A 7 12.45 -2.64 -0.19
C GLU A 7 12.63 -1.12 0.04
N SER A 8 12.50 -0.66 1.28
CA SER A 8 12.71 0.77 1.60
C SER A 8 14.16 1.22 1.39
N GLU A 9 15.11 0.30 1.58
CA GLU A 9 16.54 0.54 1.35
C GLU A 9 16.88 0.50 -0.14
N GLN A 10 16.22 -0.37 -0.91
CA GLN A 10 16.32 -0.41 -2.36
C GLN A 10 15.95 0.93 -3.00
N TRP A 11 14.85 1.55 -2.59
CA TRP A 11 14.46 2.87 -3.12
C TRP A 11 15.43 3.98 -2.74
N ARG A 12 16.02 3.93 -1.53
CA ARG A 12 17.05 4.90 -1.09
C ARG A 12 18.31 4.78 -1.92
N GLU A 13 18.81 3.57 -2.12
CA GLU A 13 20.00 3.32 -2.94
C GLU A 13 19.73 3.65 -4.42
N ALA A 14 18.55 3.33 -4.95
CA ALA A 14 18.16 3.73 -6.31
C ALA A 14 18.18 5.26 -6.48
N ILE A 15 17.59 6.02 -5.55
CA ILE A 15 17.62 7.50 -5.58
C ILE A 15 19.07 8.00 -5.58
N LYS A 16 19.93 7.41 -4.76
CA LYS A 16 21.35 7.78 -4.67
C LYS A 16 22.11 7.47 -5.97
N MET A 17 21.84 6.33 -6.60
CA MET A 17 22.39 5.97 -7.91
C MET A 17 21.96 6.96 -8.99
N PHE A 18 20.66 7.28 -9.09
CA PHE A 18 20.16 8.24 -10.09
C PHE A 18 20.66 9.66 -9.84
N LYS A 19 20.85 10.09 -8.58
CA LYS A 19 21.50 11.37 -8.26
C LYS A 19 22.94 11.42 -8.78
N LYS A 20 23.73 10.37 -8.53
CA LYS A 20 25.11 10.28 -9.01
C LYS A 20 25.19 10.24 -10.55
N SER A 21 24.30 9.48 -11.18
CA SER A 21 24.17 9.41 -12.64
C SER A 21 23.78 10.77 -13.24
N LYS A 22 22.88 11.52 -12.60
CA LYS A 22 22.52 12.88 -12.99
C LYS A 22 23.73 13.81 -12.96
N GLU A 23 24.54 13.78 -11.90
CA GLU A 23 25.76 14.60 -11.79
C GLU A 23 26.75 14.31 -12.92
N ILE A 24 26.92 13.04 -13.30
CA ILE A 24 27.76 12.65 -14.43
C ILE A 24 27.18 13.19 -15.74
N SER A 25 25.87 13.03 -15.94
CA SER A 25 25.18 13.48 -17.16
C SER A 25 25.27 15.00 -17.35
N ILE A 26 25.18 15.77 -16.27
CA ILE A 26 25.39 17.23 -16.28
C ILE A 26 26.81 17.57 -16.76
N LYS A 27 27.83 16.90 -16.20
CA LYS A 27 29.24 17.13 -16.58
C LYS A 27 29.52 16.79 -18.04
N GLN A 28 28.79 15.83 -18.60
CA GLN A 28 28.93 15.38 -20.00
C GLN A 28 28.05 16.17 -20.98
N GLY A 29 27.17 17.07 -20.50
CA GLY A 29 26.24 17.82 -21.36
C GLY A 29 25.10 16.98 -21.93
N TRP A 30 24.77 15.84 -21.31
CA TRP A 30 23.72 14.92 -21.80
C TRP A 30 22.35 15.30 -21.23
N SER A 31 21.69 16.28 -21.85
CA SER A 31 20.40 16.83 -21.38
C SER A 31 19.29 15.79 -21.24
N ASP A 32 19.15 14.86 -22.19
CA ASP A 32 18.14 13.80 -22.11
C ASP A 32 18.37 12.85 -20.93
N TRP A 33 19.63 12.52 -20.65
CA TRP A 33 19.99 11.71 -19.49
C TRP A 33 19.75 12.44 -18.17
N VAL A 34 19.96 13.76 -18.11
CA VAL A 34 19.60 14.56 -16.93
C VAL A 34 18.10 14.47 -16.65
N ARG A 35 17.27 14.69 -17.67
CA ARG A 35 15.80 14.60 -17.56
C ARG A 35 15.35 13.20 -17.14
N TYR A 36 15.90 12.15 -17.75
CA TYR A 36 15.61 10.77 -17.37
C TYR A 36 15.92 10.49 -15.90
N ASN A 37 17.10 10.90 -15.41
CA ASN A 37 17.46 10.69 -14.01
C ASN A 37 16.54 11.47 -13.06
N GLU A 38 16.11 12.69 -13.42
CA GLU A 38 15.14 13.46 -12.63
C GLU A 38 13.79 12.74 -12.51
N GLU A 39 13.28 12.23 -13.62
CA GLU A 39 12.04 11.45 -13.66
C GLU A 39 12.15 10.19 -12.77
N MET A 40 13.25 9.45 -12.88
CA MET A 40 13.48 8.25 -12.08
C MET A 40 13.61 8.58 -10.59
N ILE A 41 14.27 9.69 -10.22
CA ILE A 41 14.32 10.15 -8.83
C ILE A 41 12.91 10.47 -8.31
N SER A 42 12.06 11.13 -9.11
CA SER A 42 10.67 11.41 -8.72
C SER A 42 9.89 10.11 -8.46
N LYS A 43 9.93 9.19 -9.44
CA LYS A 43 9.27 7.89 -9.33
C LYS A 43 9.73 7.10 -8.11
N CYS A 44 11.03 7.04 -7.83
CA CYS A 44 11.53 6.35 -6.64
C CYS A 44 11.06 7.00 -5.33
N LYS A 45 10.92 8.34 -5.28
CA LYS A 45 10.37 9.03 -4.10
C LYS A 45 8.89 8.68 -3.90
N GLU A 46 8.10 8.73 -4.97
CA GLU A 46 6.68 8.38 -4.95
C GLU A 46 6.46 6.94 -4.48
N MET A 47 7.23 5.99 -5.02
CA MET A 47 7.17 4.58 -4.60
C MET A 47 7.53 4.40 -3.13
N LYS A 48 8.58 5.09 -2.65
CA LYS A 48 8.99 5.05 -1.26
C LYS A 48 7.93 5.63 -0.32
N GLU A 49 7.32 6.75 -0.69
CA GLU A 49 6.25 7.37 0.09
C GLU A 49 5.02 6.47 0.16
N ARG A 50 4.63 5.88 -0.96
CA ARG A 50 3.53 4.90 -1.01
C ARG A 50 3.78 3.71 -0.08
N GLN A 51 4.95 3.07 -0.17
CA GLN A 51 5.30 1.96 0.72
C GLN A 51 5.27 2.36 2.19
N GLN A 52 5.70 3.59 2.51
CA GLN A 52 5.63 4.10 3.87
C GLN A 52 4.18 4.27 4.35
N GLN A 53 3.31 4.80 3.50
CA GLN A 53 1.88 4.93 3.82
C GLN A 53 1.21 3.56 4.01
N GLU A 54 1.46 2.59 3.13
CA GLU A 54 0.96 1.22 3.26
C GLU A 54 1.40 0.58 4.58
N ARG A 55 2.68 0.74 4.93
CA ARG A 55 3.22 0.28 6.22
C ARG A 55 2.51 0.93 7.39
N GLU A 56 2.32 2.25 7.38
CA GLU A 56 1.65 2.97 8.47
C GLU A 56 0.19 2.51 8.65
N ARG A 57 -0.53 2.29 7.55
CA ARG A 57 -1.90 1.76 7.57
C ARG A 57 -1.94 0.35 8.17
N ARG A 58 -1.03 -0.53 7.74
CA ARG A 58 -0.88 -1.89 8.26
C ARG A 58 -0.53 -1.90 9.76
N GLU A 59 0.44 -1.10 10.19
CA GLU A 59 0.81 -1.00 11.62
C GLU A 59 -0.32 -0.42 12.47
N LYS A 60 -1.15 0.47 11.90
CA LYS A 60 -2.31 1.02 12.59
C LYS A 60 -3.41 -0.04 12.75
N ILE A 61 -3.74 -0.79 11.70
CA ILE A 61 -4.77 -1.83 11.81
C ILE A 61 -4.32 -2.99 12.70
N GLU A 62 -3.05 -3.40 12.61
CA GLU A 62 -2.45 -4.42 13.48
C GLU A 62 -2.59 -4.04 14.96
N ARG A 63 -2.19 -2.81 15.32
CA ARG A 63 -2.31 -2.34 16.72
C ARG A 63 -3.75 -2.35 17.21
N ILE A 64 -4.70 -1.86 16.40
CA ILE A 64 -6.12 -1.83 16.81
C ILE A 64 -6.66 -3.26 16.99
N MET A 65 -6.34 -4.17 16.07
CA MET A 65 -6.81 -5.54 16.13
C MET A 65 -6.14 -6.35 17.23
N GLN A 66 -4.94 -5.98 17.67
CA GLN A 66 -4.29 -6.56 18.84
C GLN A 66 -4.97 -6.12 20.14
N VAL A 67 -5.33 -4.84 20.27
CA VAL A 67 -5.86 -4.29 21.54
C VAL A 67 -7.38 -4.38 21.67
N SER A 68 -8.12 -4.48 20.56
CA SER A 68 -9.59 -4.47 20.57
C SER A 68 -10.19 -5.78 20.10
N SER A 69 -11.23 -6.28 20.75
CA SER A 69 -12.03 -7.41 20.27
C SER A 69 -13.03 -7.02 19.19
N ARG A 70 -13.26 -5.72 18.97
CA ARG A 70 -14.25 -5.19 18.02
C ARG A 70 -13.75 -3.90 17.36
N ILE A 71 -13.99 -3.72 16.08
CA ILE A 71 -13.64 -2.49 15.34
C ILE A 71 -14.85 -2.02 14.52
N ARG A 72 -15.08 -0.69 14.44
CA ARG A 72 -16.10 -0.16 13.53
C ARG A 72 -15.63 -0.33 12.08
N LEU A 73 -16.54 -0.75 11.21
CA LEU A 73 -16.24 -0.99 9.80
C LEU A 73 -15.75 0.26 9.07
N ASP A 74 -16.32 1.43 9.39
CA ASP A 74 -15.87 2.71 8.83
C ASP A 74 -14.43 3.03 9.22
N THR A 75 -14.07 2.82 10.48
CA THR A 75 -12.72 3.03 11.00
C THR A 75 -11.73 2.11 10.29
N MET A 76 -12.09 0.84 10.12
CA MET A 76 -11.25 -0.12 9.42
C MET A 76 -11.03 0.31 7.96
N ARG A 77 -12.12 0.66 7.26
CA ARG A 77 -12.07 1.13 5.87
C ARG A 77 -11.21 2.39 5.73
N ASP A 78 -11.39 3.36 6.61
CA ASP A 78 -10.70 4.64 6.57
C ASP A 78 -9.20 4.47 6.85
N ILE A 79 -8.83 3.54 7.74
CA ILE A 79 -7.42 3.18 8.00
C ILE A 79 -6.81 2.49 6.79
N LEU A 80 -7.51 1.54 6.18
CA LEU A 80 -7.03 0.85 4.98
C LEU A 80 -7.05 1.76 3.75
N ASN A 81 -7.76 2.89 3.82
CA ASN A 81 -7.97 3.85 2.73
C ASN A 81 -8.49 3.17 1.47
N LEU A 82 -9.55 2.37 1.64
CA LEU A 82 -10.21 1.64 0.56
C LEU A 82 -11.53 2.31 0.17
N GLU A 83 -11.80 2.34 -1.13
CA GLU A 83 -13.11 2.71 -1.65
C GLU A 83 -14.21 1.82 -1.05
N PRO A 84 -15.41 2.37 -0.72
CA PRO A 84 -16.44 1.62 0.00
C PRO A 84 -16.85 0.29 -0.65
N HIS A 85 -16.92 0.25 -1.98
CA HIS A 85 -17.28 -0.95 -2.72
C HIS A 85 -16.19 -2.04 -2.62
N VAL A 86 -14.91 -1.66 -2.74
CA VAL A 86 -13.77 -2.58 -2.58
C VAL A 86 -13.73 -3.12 -1.17
N PHE A 87 -13.92 -2.25 -0.17
CA PHE A 87 -13.94 -2.66 1.23
C PHE A 87 -15.05 -3.68 1.50
N ASN A 88 -16.27 -3.42 1.03
CA ASN A 88 -17.40 -4.33 1.27
C ASN A 88 -17.23 -5.69 0.59
N GLU A 89 -16.69 -5.73 -0.64
CA GLU A 89 -16.35 -6.98 -1.32
C GLU A 89 -15.34 -7.80 -0.49
N ARG A 90 -14.28 -7.14 0.02
CA ARG A 90 -13.22 -7.79 0.80
C ARG A 90 -13.63 -8.16 2.22
N LEU A 91 -14.53 -7.39 2.83
CA LEU A 91 -14.97 -7.61 4.20
C LEU A 91 -15.61 -9.00 4.34
N ILE A 92 -16.40 -9.42 3.34
CA ILE A 92 -17.03 -10.72 3.31
C ILE A 92 -15.97 -11.83 3.21
N ASP A 93 -15.02 -11.70 2.27
CA ASP A 93 -13.90 -12.63 2.12
C ASP A 93 -13.11 -12.78 3.44
N TRP A 94 -12.81 -11.66 4.11
CA TRP A 94 -12.06 -11.66 5.36
C TRP A 94 -12.87 -12.26 6.53
N ALA A 95 -14.17 -12.00 6.59
CA ALA A 95 -15.04 -12.59 7.61
C ALA A 95 -15.04 -14.11 7.51
N GLU A 96 -15.13 -14.65 6.29
CA GLU A 96 -15.08 -16.10 6.05
C GLU A 96 -13.67 -16.68 6.30
N GLU A 97 -12.62 -16.07 5.74
CA GLU A 97 -11.25 -16.61 5.79
C GLU A 97 -10.66 -16.58 7.22
N PHE A 98 -10.93 -15.53 7.99
CA PHE A 98 -10.34 -15.32 9.32
C PHE A 98 -11.33 -15.55 10.47
N GLY A 99 -12.58 -15.93 10.16
CA GLY A 99 -13.62 -16.15 11.16
C GLY A 99 -13.98 -14.86 11.92
N PHE A 100 -13.97 -13.72 11.23
CA PHE A 100 -14.49 -12.49 11.81
C PHE A 100 -16.01 -12.46 11.69
N GLU A 101 -16.69 -11.88 12.68
CA GLU A 101 -18.15 -11.77 12.63
C GLU A 101 -18.56 -10.32 12.36
N ILE A 102 -19.47 -10.12 11.43
CA ILE A 102 -20.04 -8.81 11.14
C ILE A 102 -21.29 -8.65 12.01
N ASP A 103 -21.22 -7.73 12.97
CA ASP A 103 -22.33 -7.38 13.86
C ASP A 103 -22.68 -5.90 13.67
N GLY A 104 -23.64 -5.66 12.78
CA GLY A 104 -24.06 -4.32 12.35
C GLY A 104 -22.89 -3.53 11.75
N ASP A 105 -22.59 -2.37 12.36
CA ASP A 105 -21.52 -1.48 11.92
C ASP A 105 -20.12 -1.88 12.42
N TYR A 106 -19.98 -3.08 12.97
CA TYR A 106 -18.75 -3.52 13.60
C TYR A 106 -18.33 -4.91 13.13
N LEU A 107 -17.01 -5.11 13.18
CA LEU A 107 -16.37 -6.40 13.00
C LEU A 107 -15.90 -6.92 14.37
N ASN A 108 -16.39 -8.08 14.78
CA ASN A 108 -15.87 -8.83 15.92
C ASN A 108 -14.65 -9.63 15.46
N ILE A 109 -13.54 -9.46 16.17
CA ILE A 109 -12.23 -9.95 15.76
C ILE A 109 -11.95 -11.28 16.44
N ASN A 110 -11.72 -12.31 15.63
CA ASN A 110 -11.11 -13.55 16.09
C ASN A 110 -9.62 -13.32 16.37
N LYS A 111 -9.26 -13.23 17.65
CA LYS A 111 -7.90 -12.93 18.11
C LYS A 111 -6.87 -13.96 17.64
N ASP A 112 -7.27 -15.21 17.46
CA ASP A 112 -6.38 -16.29 17.03
C ASP A 112 -5.96 -16.15 15.56
N LYS A 113 -6.71 -15.38 14.77
CA LYS A 113 -6.51 -15.18 13.33
C LYS A 113 -5.99 -13.80 12.95
N VAL A 114 -5.71 -12.93 13.93
CA VAL A 114 -5.19 -11.59 13.66
C VAL A 114 -3.84 -11.64 12.94
N SER A 115 -2.90 -12.48 13.38
CA SER A 115 -1.58 -12.59 12.75
C SER A 115 -1.69 -13.01 11.27
N ASP A 116 -2.52 -14.03 10.99
CA ASP A 116 -2.78 -14.53 9.62
C ASP A 116 -3.37 -13.41 8.75
N PHE A 117 -4.32 -12.63 9.29
CA PHE A 117 -4.93 -11.50 8.59
C PHE A 117 -3.92 -10.39 8.26
N ILE A 118 -3.06 -10.02 9.23
CA ILE A 118 -2.02 -9.00 9.00
C ILE A 118 -1.01 -9.45 7.94
N GLU A 119 -0.62 -10.74 7.93
CA GLU A 119 0.22 -11.29 6.87
C GLU A 119 -0.45 -11.30 5.49
N LYS A 120 -1.77 -11.50 5.44
CA LYS A 120 -2.54 -11.40 4.19
C LYS A 120 -2.59 -9.96 3.69
N LEU A 121 -2.82 -8.99 4.57
CA LEU A 121 -2.80 -7.56 4.22
C LEU A 121 -1.44 -7.15 3.61
N ASP A 122 -0.33 -7.63 4.17
CA ASP A 122 1.02 -7.39 3.62
C ASP A 122 1.16 -7.82 2.15
N LYS A 123 0.45 -8.88 1.74
CA LYS A 123 0.44 -9.35 0.35
C LYS A 123 -0.53 -8.55 -0.52
N GLN A 124 -1.69 -8.19 0.04
CA GLN A 124 -2.78 -7.56 -0.70
C GLN A 124 -2.55 -6.08 -1.02
N PHE A 125 -1.80 -5.33 -0.21
CA PHE A 125 -1.43 -3.95 -0.55
C PHE A 125 -0.66 -3.85 -1.88
N SER A 126 0.09 -4.89 -2.26
CA SER A 126 0.78 -4.96 -3.56
C SER A 126 -0.18 -5.08 -4.76
N ASP A 127 -1.38 -5.63 -4.55
CA ASP A 127 -2.33 -5.97 -5.63
C ASP A 127 -3.43 -4.90 -5.81
N TRP A 128 -3.77 -4.15 -4.76
CA TRP A 128 -4.94 -3.28 -4.73
C TRP A 128 -4.85 -2.04 -5.63
N GLU A 129 -3.66 -1.54 -5.92
CA GLU A 129 -3.51 -0.37 -6.80
C GLU A 129 -3.65 -0.66 -8.30
N GLN A 130 -3.40 -1.90 -8.74
CA GLN A 130 -3.57 -2.26 -10.16
C GLN A 130 -5.04 -2.31 -10.54
N VAL A 131 -5.89 -2.84 -9.65
CA VAL A 131 -7.33 -3.00 -9.90
C VAL A 131 -8.06 -1.64 -9.96
N GLU A 132 -7.69 -0.67 -9.12
CA GLU A 132 -8.30 0.67 -9.15
C GLU A 132 -7.93 1.46 -10.41
N LYS A 133 -6.68 1.39 -10.87
CA LYS A 133 -6.24 2.05 -12.11
C LYS A 133 -6.93 1.48 -13.35
N ASP A 134 -7.11 0.16 -13.40
CA ASP A 134 -7.77 -0.52 -14.53
C ASP A 134 -9.29 -0.24 -14.58
N ARG A 135 -9.95 -0.10 -13.42
CA ARG A 135 -11.39 0.26 -13.37
C ARG A 135 -11.65 1.72 -13.73
N ILE A 136 -10.77 2.65 -13.34
CA ILE A 136 -10.89 4.09 -13.69
C ILE A 136 -10.55 4.32 -15.17
N GLY A 137 -9.59 3.59 -15.73
CA GLY A 137 -9.26 3.65 -17.17
C GLY A 137 -10.43 3.26 -18.07
N LYS A 138 -11.21 2.24 -17.70
CA LYS A 138 -12.40 1.80 -18.47
C LYS A 138 -13.55 2.81 -18.48
N LYS A 139 -13.66 3.72 -17.49
CA LYS A 139 -14.70 4.76 -17.45
C LYS A 139 -14.39 5.98 -18.33
N LYS A 140 -13.14 6.18 -18.77
CA LYS A 140 -12.75 7.35 -19.60
C LYS A 140 -12.89 7.13 -21.11
N THR A 141 -13.10 5.89 -21.57
CA THR A 141 -13.19 5.55 -23.00
C THR A 141 -14.64 5.44 -23.51
N GLN A 142 -15.63 5.85 -22.72
CA GLN A 142 -17.06 5.82 -23.07
C GLN A 142 -17.73 7.20 -23.05
N ARG A 143 -16.97 8.28 -23.32
CA ARG A 143 -17.52 9.61 -23.56
C ARG A 143 -17.05 10.16 -24.89
#